data_AF-A0AAX3P9D4-F1
#
_entry.id   AF-A0AAX3P9D4-F1
#
_cell.length_a   1.000
_cell.length_b   1.000
_cell.length_c   1.000
_cell.angle_alpha   90.00
_cell.angle_beta   90.00
_cell.angle_gamma   90.00
#
_symmetry.space_group_name_H-M   'P 1'
#
loop_
_entity.id
_entity.type
_entity.pdbx_description
1 polymer ?
#
loop_
_entity_poly.entity_id
_entity_poly.type
_entity_poly.pdbx_seq_one_letter_code
_entity_poly.pdbx_strand_id
1 'polypeptide(L)'
;MAYWPAYLFLLLLALAVYILVKAICIARLSPEARQKRLEELKAKQARFNAERAAAKNGNPHLDVSIRYEDGRETVKHSDSLQAFEDSLTVMWAGDTKPIEFTYVDREGDRTRRTLKVEEVSFNDMGQFYLRGICLSRNERRTFKVDNITTKLKVGSNRYDFDEWCVEMLDILPSEGFPQAYFDARS
;
A
#
# COMPACT_ATOMS: atom_id res chain seq x y z
N MET A 1 53.48 -16.98 12.10
CA MET A 1 53.68 -15.88 11.12
C MET A 1 52.31 -15.41 10.67
N ALA A 2 51.91 -14.19 11.03
CA ALA A 2 50.55 -13.69 10.88
C ALA A 2 50.37 -13.01 9.50
N TYR A 3 49.74 -13.71 8.55
CA TYR A 3 49.46 -13.22 7.19
C TYR A 3 48.16 -12.38 7.08
N TRP A 4 47.51 -12.10 8.22
CA TRP A 4 46.23 -11.40 8.30
C TRP A 4 46.20 -9.97 7.70
N PRO A 5 47.23 -9.12 7.87
CA PRO A 5 47.16 -7.74 7.36
C PRO A 5 47.28 -7.66 5.83
N ALA A 6 47.97 -8.61 5.19
CA ALA A 6 48.15 -8.60 3.73
C ALA A 6 46.85 -8.96 2.97
N TYR A 7 46.04 -9.87 3.53
CA TYR A 7 44.78 -10.29 2.92
C TYR A 7 43.72 -9.17 2.96
N LEU A 8 43.63 -8.45 4.07
CA LEU A 8 42.75 -7.28 4.21
C LEU A 8 43.12 -6.16 3.21
N PHE A 9 44.43 -5.94 3.03
CA PHE A 9 44.91 -4.93 2.08
C PHE A 9 44.58 -5.30 0.62
N LEU A 10 44.71 -6.58 0.25
CA LEU A 10 44.33 -7.09 -1.06
C LEU A 10 42.80 -6.99 -1.31
N LEU A 11 41.98 -7.25 -0.29
CA LEU A 11 40.52 -7.18 -0.39
C LEU A 11 40.05 -5.73 -0.57
N LEU A 12 40.65 -4.78 0.16
CA LEU A 12 40.38 -3.35 0.00
C LEU A 12 40.83 -2.84 -1.38
N LEU A 13 41.98 -3.29 -1.88
CA LEU A 13 42.44 -2.98 -3.25
C LEU A 13 41.46 -3.50 -4.31
N ALA A 14 40.99 -4.74 -4.18
CA ALA A 14 40.02 -5.32 -5.10
C ALA A 14 38.68 -4.56 -5.09
N LEU A 15 38.19 -4.16 -3.92
CA LEU A 15 36.97 -3.37 -3.77
C LEU A 15 37.12 -1.96 -4.40
N ALA A 16 38.26 -1.31 -4.18
CA ALA A 16 38.55 -0.01 -4.79
C ALA A 16 38.59 -0.09 -6.33
N VAL A 17 39.24 -1.11 -6.88
CA VAL A 17 39.28 -1.35 -8.34
C VAL A 17 37.87 -1.61 -8.90
N TYR A 18 37.06 -2.40 -8.20
CA TYR A 18 35.68 -2.67 -8.62
C TYR A 18 34.82 -1.39 -8.67
N ILE A 19 34.91 -0.54 -7.65
CA ILE A 19 34.20 0.75 -7.61
C ILE A 19 34.67 1.65 -8.75
N LEU A 20 35.97 1.70 -9.01
CA LEU A 20 36.56 2.52 -10.06
C LEU A 20 36.12 2.06 -11.46
N VAL A 21 36.08 0.75 -11.71
CA VAL A 21 35.55 0.19 -12.97
C VAL A 21 34.06 0.51 -13.14
N LYS A 22 33.25 0.35 -12.09
CA LYS A 22 31.83 0.72 -12.12
C LYS A 22 31.63 2.21 -12.42
N ALA A 23 32.42 3.09 -11.79
CA ALA A 23 32.37 4.53 -12.03
C ALA A 23 32.74 4.88 -13.49
N ILE A 24 33.77 4.24 -14.06
CA ILE A 24 34.15 4.41 -15.47
C ILE A 24 33.06 3.87 -16.41
N CYS A 25 32.50 2.70 -16.13
CA CYS A 25 31.39 2.14 -16.91
C CYS A 25 30.15 3.03 -16.87
N ILE A 26 29.82 3.60 -15.71
CA ILE A 26 28.72 4.56 -15.57
C ILE A 26 29.04 5.84 -16.33
N ALA A 27 30.25 6.38 -16.21
CA ALA A 27 30.70 7.60 -16.89
C ALA A 27 30.77 7.46 -18.43
N ARG A 28 30.89 6.24 -18.97
CA ARG A 28 30.84 5.96 -20.42
C ARG A 28 29.42 5.99 -21.01
N LEU A 29 28.36 6.09 -20.22
CA LEU A 29 27.03 6.41 -20.78
C LEU A 29 27.05 7.83 -21.33
N SER A 30 26.86 7.95 -22.65
CA SER A 30 26.78 9.25 -23.35
C SER A 30 25.90 10.23 -22.55
N PRO A 31 26.40 11.44 -22.25
CA PRO A 31 25.62 12.45 -21.52
C PRO A 31 24.28 12.75 -22.20
N GLU A 32 24.21 12.59 -23.52
CA GLU A 32 23.01 12.74 -24.33
C GLU A 32 21.94 11.68 -24.02
N ALA A 33 22.35 10.42 -23.78
CA ALA A 33 21.41 9.35 -23.42
C ALA A 33 20.81 9.57 -22.03
N ARG A 34 21.57 10.18 -21.11
CA ARG A 34 21.08 10.56 -19.78
C ARG A 34 20.08 11.71 -19.86
N GLN A 35 20.38 12.73 -20.66
CA GLN A 35 19.47 13.86 -20.87
C GLN A 35 18.17 13.40 -21.53
N LYS A 36 18.25 12.57 -22.57
CA LYS A 36 17.06 11.99 -23.23
C LYS A 36 16.19 11.19 -22.26
N ARG A 37 16.81 10.37 -21.41
CA ARG A 37 16.08 9.59 -20.39
C ARG A 37 15.48 10.48 -19.30
N LEU A 38 16.16 11.56 -18.93
CA LEU A 38 15.66 12.55 -17.97
C LEU A 38 14.46 13.32 -18.53
N GLU A 39 14.52 13.72 -19.81
CA GLU A 39 13.41 14.38 -20.50
C GLU A 39 12.23 13.42 -20.70
N GLU A 40 12.48 12.16 -21.03
CA GLU A 40 11.42 11.14 -21.13
C GLU A 40 10.73 10.92 -19.79
N LEU A 41 11.49 10.86 -18.69
CA LEU A 41 10.95 10.73 -17.33
C LEU A 41 10.16 11.98 -16.93
N LYS A 42 10.66 13.18 -17.22
CA LYS A 42 9.94 14.43 -16.98
C LYS A 42 8.65 14.50 -17.79
N ALA A 43 8.67 14.06 -19.05
CA ALA A 43 7.48 14.01 -19.91
C ALA A 43 6.46 12.99 -19.42
N LYS A 44 6.91 11.81 -18.97
CA LYS A 44 6.05 10.79 -18.33
C LYS A 44 5.42 11.34 -17.04
N GLN A 45 6.21 12.00 -16.20
CA GLN A 45 5.73 12.61 -14.96
C GLN A 45 4.72 13.72 -15.24
N ALA A 46 4.97 14.57 -16.23
CA ALA A 46 4.05 15.63 -16.62
C ALA A 46 2.74 15.08 -17.18
N ARG A 47 2.78 14.00 -17.98
CA ARG A 47 1.59 13.29 -18.46
C ARG A 47 0.77 12.71 -17.31
N PHE A 48 1.41 12.00 -16.40
CA PHE A 48 0.74 11.42 -15.23
C PHE A 48 0.12 12.49 -14.33
N ASN A 49 0.81 13.61 -14.12
CA ASN A 49 0.29 14.74 -13.35
C ASN A 49 -0.88 15.44 -14.05
N ALA A 50 -0.83 15.59 -15.38
CA ALA A 50 -1.93 16.14 -16.18
C ALA A 50 -3.16 15.22 -16.19
N GLU A 51 -2.94 13.90 -16.27
CA GLU A 51 -3.98 12.88 -16.16
C GLU A 51 -4.62 12.89 -14.77
N ARG A 52 -3.82 13.00 -13.70
CA ARG A 52 -4.32 13.22 -12.33
C ARG A 52 -5.08 14.54 -12.17
N ALA A 53 -4.61 15.62 -12.79
CA ALA A 53 -5.30 16.92 -12.74
C ALA A 53 -6.63 16.89 -13.52
N ALA A 54 -6.68 16.17 -14.64
CA ALA A 54 -7.90 15.95 -15.41
C ALA A 54 -8.91 15.05 -14.66
N ALA A 55 -8.42 13.99 -13.99
CA ALA A 55 -9.24 13.13 -13.13
C ALA A 55 -9.81 13.90 -11.93
N LYS A 56 -9.12 14.92 -11.43
CA LYS A 56 -9.60 15.78 -10.33
C LYS A 56 -10.85 16.59 -10.68
N ASN A 57 -11.11 16.82 -11.98
CA ASN A 57 -12.32 17.49 -12.47
C ASN A 57 -13.44 16.53 -12.89
N GLY A 58 -13.21 15.21 -12.82
CA GLY A 58 -14.14 14.17 -13.22
C GLY A 58 -14.41 13.19 -12.08
N ASN A 59 -15.46 13.48 -11.31
CA ASN A 59 -16.04 12.65 -10.25
C ASN A 59 -15.18 12.46 -8.98
N PRO A 60 -15.63 12.95 -7.81
CA PRO A 60 -14.93 12.68 -6.56
C PRO A 60 -14.96 11.18 -6.30
N HIS A 61 -13.77 10.57 -6.24
CA HIS A 61 -13.56 9.18 -5.87
C HIS A 61 -14.35 8.87 -4.60
N LEU A 62 -15.43 8.11 -4.74
CA LEU A 62 -16.38 7.76 -3.69
C LEU A 62 -15.67 6.90 -2.62
N ASP A 63 -15.15 7.55 -1.58
CA ASP A 63 -14.56 6.91 -0.40
C ASP A 63 -15.63 6.30 0.53
N VAL A 64 -16.50 5.39 0.08
CA VAL A 64 -17.81 5.13 0.74
C VAL A 64 -17.66 4.73 2.23
N SER A 65 -18.02 5.63 3.14
CA SER A 65 -18.32 5.30 4.55
C SER A 65 -19.84 5.34 4.74
N ILE A 66 -20.48 4.18 4.83
CA ILE A 66 -21.93 4.10 5.01
C ILE A 66 -22.29 4.36 6.48
N ARG A 67 -22.98 5.48 6.73
CA ARG A 67 -23.84 5.69 7.89
C ARG A 67 -25.26 5.30 7.46
N TYR A 68 -25.79 4.19 7.97
CA TYR A 68 -27.23 3.90 7.85
C TYR A 68 -27.92 4.72 8.93
N GLU A 69 -28.49 5.87 8.56
CA GLU A 69 -29.53 6.49 9.37
C GLU A 69 -30.88 5.85 9.07
N ASP A 70 -31.64 5.70 10.15
CA ASP A 70 -32.98 5.12 10.24
C ASP A 70 -33.94 5.69 9.19
N GLY A 71 -34.46 4.79 8.35
CA GLY A 71 -35.76 4.90 7.69
C GLY A 71 -36.05 6.17 6.90
N ARG A 72 -35.59 6.22 5.63
CA ARG A 72 -36.37 6.76 4.50
C ARG A 72 -35.73 6.48 3.13
N GLU A 73 -36.56 5.95 2.22
CA GLU A 73 -36.42 5.67 0.78
C GLU A 73 -35.03 5.41 0.15
N THR A 74 -34.83 4.14 -0.17
CA THR A 74 -33.73 3.49 -0.88
C THR A 74 -33.92 3.53 -2.40
N VAL A 75 -32.86 3.90 -3.15
CA VAL A 75 -32.37 3.27 -4.40
C VAL A 75 -31.44 4.27 -5.13
N LYS A 76 -30.18 3.84 -5.38
CA LYS A 76 -29.05 4.43 -6.17
C LYS A 76 -27.70 4.45 -5.45
N HIS A 77 -27.64 4.25 -4.13
CA HIS A 77 -26.37 4.27 -3.37
C HIS A 77 -25.78 2.86 -3.09
N SER A 78 -26.60 1.80 -3.16
CA SER A 78 -26.14 0.41 -3.03
C SER A 78 -25.27 -0.02 -4.22
N ASP A 79 -25.68 0.37 -5.42
CA ASP A 79 -25.09 -0.15 -6.66
C ASP A 79 -23.69 0.42 -6.90
N SER A 80 -23.45 1.66 -6.47
CA SER A 80 -22.12 2.29 -6.56
C SER A 80 -21.13 1.70 -5.55
N LEU A 81 -21.60 1.28 -4.38
CA LEU A 81 -20.76 0.59 -3.41
C LEU A 81 -20.41 -0.82 -3.88
N GLN A 82 -21.40 -1.58 -4.34
CA GLN A 82 -21.15 -2.93 -4.82
C GLN A 82 -20.19 -2.90 -6.01
N ALA A 83 -20.39 -1.99 -6.96
CA ALA A 83 -19.46 -1.79 -8.07
C ALA A 83 -18.04 -1.40 -7.62
N PHE A 84 -17.91 -0.64 -6.51
CA PHE A 84 -16.62 -0.34 -5.92
C PHE A 84 -15.98 -1.60 -5.32
N GLU A 85 -16.71 -2.35 -4.48
CA GLU A 85 -16.19 -3.58 -3.87
C GLU A 85 -15.81 -4.63 -4.93
N ASP A 86 -16.59 -4.75 -6.00
CA ASP A 86 -16.32 -5.65 -7.12
C ASP A 86 -15.12 -5.22 -7.96
N SER A 87 -14.69 -3.96 -7.86
CA SER A 87 -13.48 -3.46 -8.54
C SER A 87 -12.19 -3.72 -7.77
N LEU A 88 -12.29 -4.19 -6.52
CA LEU A 88 -11.12 -4.50 -5.70
C LEU A 88 -10.48 -5.83 -6.13
N THR A 89 -9.15 -5.85 -6.17
CA THR A 89 -8.38 -7.08 -6.35
C THR A 89 -8.16 -7.74 -4.99
N VAL A 90 -8.63 -8.98 -4.85
CA VAL A 90 -8.46 -9.77 -3.63
C VAL A 90 -7.01 -10.25 -3.51
N MET A 91 -6.35 -9.85 -2.43
CA MET A 91 -5.00 -10.32 -2.09
C MET A 91 -5.07 -11.57 -1.19
N TRP A 92 -6.08 -11.63 -0.32
CA TRP A 92 -6.27 -12.75 0.59
C TRP A 92 -7.74 -12.87 1.00
N ALA A 93 -8.20 -14.10 1.20
CA ALA A 93 -9.51 -14.40 1.77
C ALA A 93 -9.43 -15.63 2.68
N GLY A 94 -10.14 -15.61 3.79
CA GLY A 94 -10.13 -16.68 4.77
C GLY A 94 -10.69 -16.26 6.12
N ASP A 95 -10.36 -17.01 7.17
CA ASP A 95 -10.75 -16.72 8.54
C ASP A 95 -9.55 -16.30 9.38
N THR A 96 -9.72 -15.24 10.18
CA THR A 96 -8.70 -14.76 11.12
C THR A 96 -9.25 -14.55 12.51
N LYS A 97 -8.34 -14.42 13.49
CA LYS A 97 -8.71 -13.88 14.80
C LYS A 97 -9.19 -12.43 14.64
N PRO A 98 -10.21 -11.99 15.39
CA PRO A 98 -10.68 -10.62 15.32
C PRO A 98 -9.56 -9.63 15.62
N ILE A 99 -9.51 -8.56 14.83
CA ILE A 99 -8.59 -7.45 15.01
C ILE A 99 -9.32 -6.26 15.62
N GLU A 100 -8.62 -5.49 16.45
CA GLU A 100 -9.11 -4.25 17.04
C GLU A 100 -8.27 -3.06 16.57
N PHE A 101 -8.92 -1.96 16.18
CA PHE A 101 -8.24 -0.76 15.70
C PHE A 101 -9.10 0.50 15.87
N THR A 102 -8.48 1.68 15.79
CA THR A 102 -9.18 2.98 15.74
C THR A 102 -9.29 3.45 14.30
N TYR A 103 -10.51 3.70 13.85
CA TYR A 103 -10.83 4.17 12.51
C TYR A 103 -11.31 5.61 12.56
N VAL A 104 -10.87 6.42 11.61
CA VAL A 104 -11.35 7.79 11.39
C VAL A 104 -12.23 7.78 10.15
N ASP A 105 -13.48 8.19 10.29
CA ASP A 105 -14.37 8.31 9.14
C ASP A 105 -14.19 9.66 8.42
N ARG A 106 -15.00 9.89 7.38
CA ARG A 106 -14.95 11.11 6.57
C ARG A 106 -15.27 12.38 7.35
N GLU A 107 -16.09 12.28 8.40
CA GLU A 107 -16.45 13.41 9.25
C GLU A 107 -15.31 13.73 10.24
N GLY A 108 -14.29 12.87 10.29
CA GLY A 108 -13.17 12.97 11.24
C GLY A 108 -13.46 12.24 12.55
N ASP A 109 -14.59 11.54 12.66
CA ASP A 109 -14.99 10.87 13.88
C ASP A 109 -14.13 9.64 14.12
N ARG A 110 -13.51 9.60 15.30
CA ARG A 110 -12.63 8.49 15.70
C ARG A 110 -13.44 7.45 16.44
N THR A 111 -13.53 6.25 15.90
CA THR A 111 -14.27 5.14 16.49
C THR A 111 -13.39 3.90 16.63
N ARG A 112 -13.49 3.20 17.76
CA ARG A 112 -12.83 1.91 17.92
C ARG A 112 -13.68 0.81 17.29
N ARG A 113 -13.05 -0.04 16.49
CA ARG A 113 -13.68 -1.11 15.73
C ARG A 113 -13.06 -2.45 16.10
N THR A 114 -13.89 -3.49 16.08
CA THR A 114 -13.47 -4.88 16.13
C THR A 114 -14.00 -5.57 14.89
N LEU A 115 -13.11 -6.17 14.11
CA LEU A 115 -13.42 -6.75 12.81
C LEU A 115 -12.96 -8.20 12.78
N LYS A 116 -13.86 -9.13 12.46
CA LYS A 116 -13.48 -10.46 12.01
C LYS A 116 -13.18 -10.35 10.51
N VAL A 117 -11.90 -10.29 10.14
CA VAL A 117 -11.49 -10.08 8.75
C VAL A 117 -11.74 -11.35 7.96
N GLU A 118 -12.44 -11.20 6.85
CA GLU A 118 -12.74 -12.25 5.87
C GLU A 118 -11.90 -12.08 4.60
N GLU A 119 -11.48 -10.84 4.31
CA GLU A 119 -10.73 -10.52 3.09
C GLU A 119 -9.81 -9.30 3.26
N VAL A 120 -8.66 -9.36 2.59
CA VAL A 120 -7.79 -8.22 2.32
C VAL A 120 -7.74 -7.99 0.82
N SER A 121 -8.01 -6.77 0.38
CA SER A 121 -8.06 -6.41 -1.03
C SER A 121 -7.46 -5.02 -1.27
N PHE A 122 -7.17 -4.71 -2.53
CA PHE A 122 -6.61 -3.42 -2.93
C PHE A 122 -7.20 -2.91 -4.24
N ASN A 123 -7.17 -1.59 -4.45
CA ASN A 123 -7.55 -0.97 -5.71
C ASN A 123 -6.33 -0.75 -6.65
N ASP A 124 -6.60 -0.30 -7.86
CA ASP A 124 -5.59 0.04 -8.88
C ASP A 124 -4.55 1.09 -8.42
N MET A 125 -4.90 1.93 -7.45
CA MET A 125 -4.01 2.90 -6.81
C MET A 125 -3.13 2.31 -5.70
N GLY A 126 -3.26 1.01 -5.39
CA GLY A 126 -2.51 0.34 -4.33
C GLY A 126 -2.99 0.64 -2.91
N GLN A 127 -4.21 1.16 -2.76
CA GLN A 127 -4.83 1.39 -1.45
C GLN A 127 -5.45 0.09 -0.95
N PHE A 128 -5.17 -0.23 0.31
CA PHE A 128 -5.64 -1.47 0.93
C PHE A 128 -6.96 -1.31 1.67
N TYR A 129 -7.73 -2.39 1.68
CA TYR A 129 -9.02 -2.51 2.32
C TYR A 129 -9.11 -3.81 3.11
N LEU A 130 -9.73 -3.73 4.29
CA LEU A 130 -10.08 -4.87 5.12
C LEU A 130 -11.59 -5.05 5.09
N ARG A 131 -12.05 -6.23 4.65
CA ARG A 131 -13.48 -6.57 4.60
C ARG A 131 -13.78 -7.72 5.56
N GLY A 132 -14.91 -7.61 6.25
CA GLY A 132 -15.37 -8.67 7.16
C GLY A 132 -16.49 -8.22 8.09
N ILE A 133 -16.78 -9.02 9.12
CA ILE A 133 -17.88 -8.75 10.05
C ILE A 133 -17.41 -7.82 11.17
N CYS A 134 -17.97 -6.61 11.20
CA CYS A 134 -17.72 -5.64 12.26
C CYS A 134 -18.56 -6.02 13.49
N LEU A 135 -17.91 -6.50 14.55
CA LEU A 135 -18.59 -7.03 15.73
C LEU A 135 -19.36 -5.95 16.53
N SER A 136 -18.98 -4.68 16.40
CA SER A 136 -19.71 -3.59 17.07
C SER A 136 -21.04 -3.23 16.41
N ARG A 137 -21.23 -3.63 15.15
CA ARG A 137 -22.47 -3.39 14.37
C ARG A 137 -23.16 -4.69 13.94
N ASN A 138 -22.47 -5.83 14.07
CA ASN A 138 -22.91 -7.13 13.59
C ASN A 138 -23.25 -7.15 12.08
N GLU A 139 -22.44 -6.45 11.29
CA GLU A 139 -22.64 -6.26 9.85
C GLU A 139 -21.32 -6.41 9.09
N ARG A 140 -21.39 -6.88 7.85
CA ARG A 140 -20.24 -6.86 6.94
C ARG A 140 -19.89 -5.43 6.57
N ARG A 141 -18.62 -5.06 6.71
CA ARG A 141 -18.11 -3.72 6.39
C ARG A 141 -16.72 -3.80 5.79
N THR A 142 -16.41 -2.79 4.98
CA THR A 142 -15.12 -2.59 4.32
C THR A 142 -14.45 -1.35 4.92
N PHE A 143 -13.19 -1.47 5.33
CA PHE A 143 -12.41 -0.41 5.97
C PHE A 143 -11.15 -0.14 5.16
N LYS A 144 -10.94 1.13 4.79
CA LYS A 144 -9.69 1.55 4.15
C LYS A 144 -8.56 1.57 5.18
N VAL A 145 -7.45 0.90 4.89
CA VAL A 145 -6.32 0.77 5.83
C VAL A 145 -5.74 2.13 6.18
N ASP A 146 -5.64 3.07 5.23
CA ASP A 146 -5.11 4.42 5.47
C ASP A 146 -5.90 5.22 6.52
N ASN A 147 -7.18 4.88 6.73
CA ASN A 147 -8.04 5.54 7.72
C ASN A 147 -7.93 4.89 9.12
N ILE A 148 -7.12 3.84 9.27
CA ILE A 148 -6.80 3.21 10.54
C ILE A 148 -5.64 3.97 11.19
N THR A 149 -5.89 4.58 12.35
CA THR A 149 -4.93 5.47 13.02
C THR A 149 -4.10 4.81 14.13
N THR A 150 -4.27 3.50 14.32
CA THR A 150 -3.54 2.72 15.32
C THR A 150 -3.09 1.40 14.73
N LYS A 151 -2.04 0.80 15.29
CA LYS A 151 -1.69 -0.60 15.03
C LYS A 151 -2.90 -1.54 15.19
N LEU A 152 -2.94 -2.59 14.39
CA LEU A 152 -3.94 -3.65 14.48
C LEU A 152 -3.63 -4.50 15.71
N LYS A 153 -4.57 -4.56 16.66
CA LYS A 153 -4.43 -5.37 17.87
C LYS A 153 -5.09 -6.73 17.68
N VAL A 154 -4.36 -7.80 17.93
CA VAL A 154 -4.85 -9.19 17.91
C VAL A 154 -4.54 -9.83 19.25
N GLY A 155 -5.56 -10.07 20.07
CA GLY A 155 -5.35 -10.51 21.45
C GLY A 155 -4.49 -9.51 22.24
N SER A 156 -3.28 -9.91 22.64
CA SER A 156 -2.33 -9.05 23.37
C SER A 156 -1.30 -8.36 22.48
N ASN A 157 -1.19 -8.75 21.21
CA ASN A 157 -0.15 -8.26 20.29
C ASN A 157 -0.67 -7.10 19.43
N ARG A 158 0.26 -6.29 18.91
CA ARG A 158 -0.03 -5.16 18.02
C ARG A 158 0.89 -5.19 16.83
N TYR A 159 0.33 -4.97 15.65
CA TYR A 159 1.01 -5.08 14.37
C TYR A 159 0.76 -3.83 13.53
N ASP A 160 1.77 -3.38 12.80
CA ASP A 160 1.49 -2.57 11.61
C ASP A 160 0.77 -3.44 10.56
N PHE A 161 0.11 -2.82 9.59
CA PHE A 161 -0.73 -3.57 8.63
C PHE A 161 0.07 -4.59 7.80
N ASP A 162 1.25 -4.19 7.35
CA ASP A 162 2.21 -5.04 6.62
C ASP A 162 2.74 -6.17 7.51
N GLU A 163 3.15 -5.87 8.74
CA GLU A 163 3.55 -6.89 9.73
C GLU A 163 2.43 -7.91 9.95
N TRP A 164 1.18 -7.44 10.09
CA TRP A 164 0.01 -8.31 10.27
C TRP A 164 -0.22 -9.22 9.06
N CYS A 165 -0.08 -8.70 7.84
CA CYS A 165 -0.23 -9.51 6.62
C CYS A 165 0.80 -10.65 6.56
N VAL A 166 2.05 -10.37 6.94
CA VAL A 166 3.12 -11.39 6.95
C VAL A 166 2.88 -12.39 8.06
N GLU A 167 2.73 -11.93 9.30
CA GLU A 167 2.73 -12.81 10.46
C GLU A 167 1.43 -13.60 10.65
N MET A 168 0.29 -13.02 10.26
CA MET A 168 -1.02 -13.62 10.52
C MET A 168 -1.65 -14.25 9.28
N LEU A 169 -1.29 -13.76 8.08
CA LEU A 169 -1.88 -14.23 6.82
C LEU A 169 -0.89 -14.96 5.90
N ASP A 170 0.41 -14.98 6.24
CA ASP A 170 1.48 -15.56 5.43
C ASP A 170 1.58 -14.95 4.02
N ILE A 171 1.32 -13.64 3.91
CA ILE A 171 1.41 -12.89 2.65
C ILE A 171 2.74 -12.14 2.61
N LEU A 172 3.63 -12.56 1.71
CA LEU A 172 4.92 -11.89 1.53
C LEU A 172 4.76 -10.61 0.68
N PRO A 173 5.42 -9.49 1.06
CA PRO A 173 5.35 -8.24 0.30
C PRO A 173 5.78 -8.37 -1.16
N SER A 174 6.75 -9.25 -1.45
CA SER A 174 7.25 -9.49 -2.81
C SER A 174 6.27 -10.23 -3.71
N GLU A 175 5.22 -10.83 -3.17
CA GLU A 175 4.30 -11.71 -3.91
C GLU A 175 2.87 -11.18 -3.93
N GLY A 176 2.41 -10.54 -2.85
CA GLY A 176 1.03 -10.07 -2.72
C GLY A 176 0.81 -8.57 -2.91
N PHE A 177 1.83 -7.74 -2.70
CA PHE A 177 1.62 -6.29 -2.64
C PHE A 177 1.83 -5.64 -4.03
N PRO A 178 0.94 -4.73 -4.45
CA PRO A 178 1.08 -4.03 -5.73
C PRO A 178 2.27 -3.08 -5.68
N GLN A 179 2.98 -2.91 -6.80
CA GLN A 179 4.13 -1.99 -6.90
C GLN A 179 3.80 -0.57 -6.40
N ALA A 180 2.58 -0.10 -6.67
CA ALA A 180 2.08 1.20 -6.22
C ALA A 180 2.16 1.40 -4.69
N TYR A 181 2.09 0.32 -3.90
CA TYR A 181 2.25 0.38 -2.45
C TYR A 181 3.67 0.79 -2.03
N PHE A 182 4.69 0.23 -2.70
CA PHE A 182 6.08 0.56 -2.40
C PHE A 182 6.44 1.96 -2.88
N ASP A 183 5.92 2.36 -4.05
CA ASP A 183 6.18 3.68 -4.65
C ASP A 183 5.60 4.83 -3.80
N ALA A 184 4.51 4.58 -3.06
CA ALA A 184 3.90 5.57 -2.17
C ALA A 184 4.70 5.81 -0.87
N ARG A 185 5.64 4.93 -0.53
CA ARG A 185 6.44 4.97 0.70
C ARG A 185 7.92 5.35 0.50
N SER A 186 8.38 5.48 -0.74
CA SER A 186 9.75 5.93 -1.11
C SER A 186 9.88 7.44 -1.22
#